data_AF-A0A0C2D353-F1
#
_entry.id   AF-A0A0C2D353-F1
#
_cell.length_a   1.000
_cell.length_b   1.000
_cell.length_c   1.000
_cell.angle_alpha   90.00
_cell.angle_beta   90.00
_cell.angle_gamma   90.00
#
_symmetry.space_group_name_H-M   'P 1'
#
loop_
_entity.id
_entity.type
_entity.pdbx_description
1 polymer ?
#
loop_
_entity_poly.entity_id
_entity_poly.type
_entity_poly.pdbx_seq_one_letter_code
_entity_poly.pdbx_strand_id
1 'polypeptide(L)'
;MPYDITMCPGDGCPLRAGCYRHRGVPVGRQSWFVTPPYNPASQQCPQLLALPQIDEAQIRERAYMIWMAAGRAGDAEQHWHQAKAELEAAAQRALRPLEEPSTP
;
A
#
# COMPACT_ATOMS: atom_id res chain seq x y z
N MET A 1 -13.59 25.62 1.44
CA MET A 1 -12.50 24.91 2.14
C MET A 1 -11.37 24.73 1.13
N PRO A 2 -10.18 25.29 1.32
CA PRO A 2 -9.13 25.13 0.31
C PRO A 2 -8.58 23.72 0.50
N TYR A 3 -8.92 22.84 -0.43
CA TYR A 3 -8.27 21.54 -0.58
C TYR A 3 -6.76 21.77 -0.55
N ASP A 4 -6.04 20.97 0.23
CA ASP A 4 -4.59 20.96 0.18
C ASP A 4 -4.20 20.52 -1.24
N ILE A 5 -3.78 21.48 -2.07
CA ILE A 5 -3.43 21.30 -3.49
C ILE A 5 -2.27 20.30 -3.68
N THR A 6 -1.68 19.82 -2.58
CA THR A 6 -0.52 18.93 -2.55
C THR A 6 -0.86 17.46 -2.69
N MET A 7 -2.15 17.09 -2.68
CA MET A 7 -2.59 15.74 -3.02
C MET A 7 -3.53 15.79 -4.22
N CYS A 8 -3.19 15.06 -5.28
CA CYS A 8 -4.19 14.66 -6.25
C CYS A 8 -5.16 13.72 -5.52
N PRO A 9 -6.46 14.06 -5.37
CA PRO A 9 -7.42 13.18 -4.69
C PRO A 9 -7.56 11.84 -5.43
N GLY A 10 -7.10 11.76 -6.69
CA GLY A 10 -7.18 10.57 -7.51
C GLY A 10 -8.58 10.33 -8.06
N ASP A 11 -9.45 11.35 -8.01
CA ASP A 11 -10.80 11.26 -8.55
C ASP A 11 -10.75 11.02 -10.07
N GLY A 12 -11.35 9.92 -10.51
CA GLY A 12 -11.38 9.52 -11.92
C GLY A 12 -10.12 8.82 -12.45
N CYS A 13 -9.08 8.58 -11.64
CA CYS A 13 -7.90 7.82 -12.08
C CYS A 13 -8.12 6.30 -11.95
N PRO A 14 -8.11 5.53 -13.05
CA PRO A 14 -8.32 4.07 -13.00
C PRO A 14 -7.17 3.32 -12.31
N LEU A 15 -5.97 3.90 -12.26
CA LEU A 15 -4.77 3.29 -11.68
C LEU A 15 -4.50 3.68 -10.23
N ARG A 16 -5.45 4.38 -9.58
CA ARG A 16 -5.26 4.94 -8.22
C ARG A 16 -4.91 3.89 -7.17
N ALA A 17 -5.46 2.69 -7.28
CA ALA A 17 -5.26 1.62 -6.30
C ALA A 17 -3.80 1.11 -6.24
N GLY A 18 -3.07 1.19 -7.36
CA GLY A 18 -1.67 0.76 -7.46
C GLY A 18 -0.64 1.88 -7.31
N CYS A 19 -1.09 3.13 -7.13
CA CYS A 19 -0.21 4.29 -7.10
C CYS A 19 0.32 4.54 -5.69
N TYR A 20 1.64 4.38 -5.48
CA TYR A 20 2.30 4.71 -4.20
C TYR A 20 1.91 6.11 -3.68
N ARG A 21 1.83 7.11 -4.57
CA ARG A 21 1.50 8.50 -4.20
C ARG A 21 0.05 8.70 -3.75
N HIS A 22 -0.87 7.78 -4.10
CA HIS A 22 -2.26 7.83 -3.62
C HIS A 22 -2.41 7.14 -2.25
N ARG A 23 -1.59 6.12 -1.97
CA ARG A 23 -1.65 5.36 -0.71
C ARG A 23 -0.68 5.86 0.37
N GLY A 24 0.34 6.62 0.00
CA GLY A 24 1.28 7.24 0.92
C GLY A 24 0.65 8.40 1.69
N VAL A 25 1.09 8.61 2.93
CA VAL A 25 0.70 9.79 3.72
C VAL A 25 1.66 10.94 3.38
N PRO A 26 1.16 12.15 3.09
CA PRO A 26 2.01 13.28 2.72
C PRO A 26 2.93 13.69 3.88
N VAL A 27 4.24 13.78 3.59
CA VAL A 27 5.23 14.40 4.48
C VAL A 27 5.54 15.80 3.95
N GLY A 28 5.01 16.83 4.61
CA GLY A 28 5.20 18.23 4.22
C GLY A 28 4.47 18.68 2.95
N ARG A 29 4.69 19.94 2.54
CA ARG A 29 4.11 20.50 1.30
C ARG A 29 4.73 19.85 0.07
N GLN A 30 3.95 19.07 -0.66
CA GLN A 30 4.38 18.43 -1.90
C GLN A 30 3.59 18.97 -3.10
N SER A 31 4.13 19.94 -3.84
CA SER A 31 3.47 20.53 -5.03
C SER A 31 3.81 19.75 -6.30
N TRP A 32 3.28 18.53 -6.48
CA TRP A 32 3.74 17.68 -7.59
C TRP A 32 2.78 17.51 -8.76
N PHE A 33 1.48 17.80 -8.68
CA PHE A 33 0.60 17.67 -9.86
C PHE A 33 -0.56 18.68 -9.90
N VAL A 34 -0.48 19.63 -10.83
CA VAL A 34 -1.63 20.45 -11.28
C VAL A 34 -2.50 19.66 -12.27
N THR A 35 -1.91 18.64 -12.92
CA THR A 35 -2.57 17.78 -13.94
C THR A 35 -2.30 16.30 -13.61
N PRO A 36 -3.31 15.40 -13.68
CA PRO A 36 -3.12 13.96 -13.48
C PRO A 36 -2.08 13.40 -14.49
N PRO A 37 -1.09 12.60 -14.05
CA PRO A 37 -0.06 12.02 -14.94
C PRO A 37 -0.58 10.84 -15.78
N TYR A 38 -1.90 10.65 -15.87
CA TYR A 38 -2.53 9.57 -16.63
C TYR A 38 -2.66 9.97 -18.10
N ASN A 39 -2.10 9.16 -19.00
CA ASN A 39 -2.29 9.32 -20.43
C ASN A 39 -3.44 8.39 -20.89
N PRO A 40 -4.59 8.93 -21.34
CA PRO A 40 -5.71 8.12 -21.79
C PRO A 40 -5.45 7.37 -23.11
N ALA A 41 -4.57 7.88 -23.97
CA ALA A 41 -4.23 7.25 -25.24
C ALA A 41 -3.39 5.97 -25.06
N SER A 42 -2.49 5.98 -24.08
CA SER A 42 -1.65 4.81 -23.74
C SER A 42 -2.15 4.04 -22.52
N GLN A 43 -3.20 4.50 -21.84
CA GLN A 43 -3.74 3.95 -20.60
C GLN A 43 -2.69 3.76 -19.48
N GLN A 44 -1.70 4.64 -19.43
CA GLN A 44 -0.53 4.49 -18.55
C GLN A 44 -0.24 5.77 -17.78
N CYS A 45 0.48 5.61 -16.66
CA CYS A 45 1.06 6.68 -15.88
C CYS A 45 2.60 6.53 -15.93
N PRO A 46 3.33 7.35 -16.70
CA PRO A 46 4.78 7.19 -16.89
C PRO A 46 5.59 7.27 -15.58
N GLN A 47 5.09 8.01 -14.59
CA GLN A 47 5.72 8.20 -13.28
C GLN A 47 5.08 7.32 -12.19
N LEU A 48 4.37 6.25 -12.59
CA LEU A 48 3.78 5.29 -11.66
C LEU A 48 4.89 4.51 -10.95
N LEU A 49 5.04 4.76 -9.65
CA LEU A 49 5.78 3.88 -8.77
C LEU A 49 4.78 2.82 -8.28
N ALA A 50 4.95 1.60 -8.80
CA ALA A 50 4.13 0.47 -8.41
C ALA A 50 4.40 0.10 -6.96
N LEU A 51 3.32 -0.21 -6.22
CA LEU A 51 3.45 -0.81 -4.91
C LEU A 51 4.08 -2.20 -5.02
N PRO A 52 4.99 -2.58 -4.09
CA PRO A 52 5.45 -3.95 -4.01
C PRO A 52 4.22 -4.86 -3.88
N GLN A 53 4.11 -5.83 -4.80
CA GLN A 53 3.02 -6.79 -4.80
C GLN A 53 3.36 -7.90 -3.81
N ILE A 54 2.40 -8.24 -2.95
CA ILE A 54 2.50 -9.43 -2.12
C ILE A 54 2.17 -10.61 -3.03
N ASP A 55 3.16 -11.47 -3.24
CA ASP A 55 2.95 -12.69 -4.03
C ASP A 55 2.42 -13.85 -3.17
N GLU A 56 1.93 -14.87 -3.85
CA GLU A 56 1.37 -16.06 -3.21
C GLU A 56 2.41 -16.84 -2.39
N ALA A 57 3.68 -16.80 -2.79
CA ALA A 57 4.75 -17.49 -2.09
C ALA A 57 5.02 -16.85 -0.71
N GLN A 58 4.98 -15.52 -0.62
CA GLN A 58 5.07 -14.76 0.63
C GLN A 58 3.90 -15.08 1.56
N ILE A 59 2.67 -15.15 1.02
CA ILE A 59 1.49 -15.51 1.81
C ILE A 59 1.63 -16.94 2.35
N ARG A 60 2.05 -17.88 1.51
CA ARG A 60 2.26 -19.29 1.90
C ARG A 60 3.31 -19.43 2.99
N GLU A 61 4.45 -18.77 2.85
CA GLU A 61 5.50 -18.78 3.86
C GLU A 61 4.99 -18.21 5.18
N ARG A 62 4.29 -17.07 5.14
CA ARG A 62 3.73 -16.46 6.34
C ARG A 62 2.66 -17.34 7.00
N ALA A 63 1.77 -17.94 6.21
CA ALA A 63 0.72 -18.85 6.71
C ALA A 63 1.34 -20.09 7.39
N TYR A 64 2.41 -20.64 6.82
CA TYR A 64 3.15 -21.74 7.42
C TYR A 64 3.74 -21.37 8.79
N MET A 65 4.30 -20.16 8.92
CA MET A 65 4.84 -19.68 10.19
C MET A 65 3.74 -19.49 11.25
N ILE A 66 2.56 -18.99 10.86
CA ILE A 66 1.40 -18.87 11.76
C ILE A 66 0.93 -20.24 12.22
N TRP A 67 0.79 -21.21 11.30
CA TRP A 67 0.40 -22.58 11.62
C TRP A 67 1.39 -23.25 12.58
N MET A 68 2.70 -23.08 12.36
CA MET A 68 3.72 -23.58 13.28
C MET A 68 3.61 -22.94 14.67
N ALA A 69 3.41 -21.62 14.75
CA ALA A 69 3.25 -20.91 16.02
C ALA A 69 1.98 -21.31 16.77
N ALA A 70 0.92 -21.67 16.05
CA ALA A 70 -0.33 -22.20 16.61
C ALA A 70 -0.23 -23.67 17.07
N GLY A 71 0.99 -24.25 17.12
CA GLY A 71 1.19 -25.65 17.52
C GLY A 71 0.74 -26.65 16.46
N ARG A 72 0.73 -26.25 15.18
CA ARG A 72 0.32 -27.08 14.03
C ARG A 72 -1.18 -27.46 14.05
N ALA A 73 -1.99 -26.62 14.69
CA ALA A 73 -3.44 -26.79 14.77
C ALA A 73 -4.18 -25.66 14.02
N GLY A 74 -5.48 -25.86 13.82
CA GLY A 74 -6.38 -24.88 13.21
C GLY A 74 -6.61 -25.09 11.72
N ASP A 75 -7.32 -24.14 11.12
CA ASP A 75 -7.77 -24.16 9.74
C ASP A 75 -6.76 -23.47 8.82
N ALA A 76 -6.34 -24.17 7.76
CA ALA A 76 -5.39 -23.67 6.78
C ALA A 76 -5.89 -22.42 6.05
N GLU A 77 -7.20 -22.32 5.79
CA GLU A 77 -7.80 -21.17 5.13
C GLU A 77 -7.77 -19.94 6.04
N GLN A 78 -8.01 -20.12 7.35
CA GLN A 78 -7.90 -19.04 8.33
C GLN A 78 -6.46 -18.52 8.45
N HIS A 79 -5.48 -19.43 8.51
CA HIS A 79 -4.06 -19.06 8.56
C HIS A 79 -3.62 -18.33 7.29
N TRP A 80 -4.16 -18.71 6.13
CA TRP A 80 -3.93 -18.03 4.86
C TRP A 80 -4.48 -16.60 4.87
N HIS A 81 -5.73 -16.42 5.26
CA HIS A 81 -6.37 -15.11 5.34
C HIS A 81 -5.66 -14.20 6.36
N GLN A 82 -5.24 -14.76 7.50
CA GLN A 82 -4.46 -14.03 8.49
C GLN A 82 -3.10 -13.60 7.92
N ALA A 83 -2.37 -14.50 7.27
CA ALA A 83 -1.09 -14.19 6.65
C ALA A 83 -1.19 -13.06 5.61
N LYS A 84 -2.19 -13.15 4.74
CA LYS A 84 -2.47 -12.12 3.74
C LYS A 84 -2.77 -10.77 4.40
N ALA A 85 -3.64 -10.74 5.41
CA ALA A 85 -3.99 -9.52 6.12
C ALA A 85 -2.79 -8.90 6.84
N GLU A 86 -1.94 -9.70 7.47
CA GLU A 86 -0.73 -9.24 8.15
C GLU A 86 0.28 -8.62 7.17
N LEU A 87 0.49 -9.24 6.02
CA LEU A 87 1.38 -8.74 4.96
C LEU A 87 0.83 -7.44 4.34
N GLU A 88 -0.47 -7.38 4.06
CA GLU A 88 -1.13 -6.16 3.55
C GLU A 88 -1.05 -5.02 4.55
N ALA A 89 -1.27 -5.29 5.84
CA ALA A 89 -1.14 -4.31 6.91
C ALA A 89 0.31 -3.86 7.12
N ALA A 90 1.29 -4.75 6.96
CA ALA A 90 2.71 -4.41 7.03
C ALA A 90 3.12 -3.54 5.83
N ALA A 91 2.70 -3.89 4.62
CA ALA A 91 2.92 -3.08 3.42
C ALA A 91 2.30 -1.69 3.60
N GLN A 92 1.04 -1.60 4.04
CA GLN A 92 0.37 -0.33 4.31
C GLN A 92 1.09 0.51 5.38
N ARG A 93 1.65 -0.12 6.43
CA ARG A 93 2.46 0.57 7.44
C ARG A 93 3.77 1.10 6.87
N ALA A 94 4.46 0.35 6.02
CA ALA A 94 5.67 0.81 5.35
C ALA A 94 5.43 1.99 4.39
N LEU A 95 4.20 2.15 3.90
CA LEU A 95 3.78 3.32 3.11
C LEU A 95 3.48 4.56 3.98
N ARG A 96 3.27 4.38 5.29
CA ARG A 96 3.16 5.51 6.22
C ARG A 96 4.58 5.97 6.56
N PRO A 97 4.85 7.29 6.63
CA PRO A 97 6.12 7.80 7.12
C PRO A 97 6.36 7.26 8.53
N LEU A 98 7.61 6.88 8.81
CA LEU A 98 8.05 6.53 10.16
C LEU A 98 7.73 7.74 11.05
N GLU A 99 6.81 7.56 12.00
CA GLU A 99 6.78 8.48 13.14
C GLU A 99 8.16 8.36 13.78
N GLU A 100 8.98 9.40 13.64
CA GLU A 100 10.18 9.51 14.45
C GLU A 100 9.70 9.47 15.92
N PRO A 101 10.26 8.59 16.76
CA PRO A 101 9.88 8.60 18.17
C PRO A 101 10.17 10.00 18.70
N SER A 102 9.10 10.73 19.05
CA SER A 102 9.17 12.00 19.76
C SER A 102 9.87 11.71 21.08
N THR A 103 11.19 11.93 21.09
CA THR A 103 11.98 11.85 22.31
C THR A 103 11.65 13.12 23.10
N PRO A 104 11.21 13.00 24.37
CA PRO A 104 10.84 14.13 25.21
C PRO A 104 12.03 15.05 25.54
#